data_AF-A0A4Y9N7Q6-F1
#
_entry.id   AF-A0A4Y9N7Q6-F1
#
_cell.length_a   1.000
_cell.length_b   1.000
_cell.length_c   1.000
_cell.angle_alpha   90.00
_cell.angle_beta   90.00
_cell.angle_gamma   90.00
#
_symmetry.space_group_name_H-M   'P 1'
#
loop_
_entity.id
_entity.type
_entity.pdbx_description
1 polymer ?
#
loop_
_entity_poly.entity_id
_entity_poly.type
_entity_poly.pdbx_seq_one_letter_code
_entity_poly.pdbx_strand_id
1 'polypeptide(L)'
;MPTRHTRHRPRHRAEGRLGAVLGSRQGHVVVAVALVAVLTAAAVALFLGRDRADRSTADGGEPTREVTTPPTAGTPTAAPPDTDPSAGTDPVAPAPPAAALLDWAERELPVDSRLRAEAGVRDDLLAAGAPDDLLATDRPTGPGDLVLTVTDGEPTARSRVLARFGGLTVADPSPGIPTAEQLDRRRTLAEAVLANPTTRAPEEAAAVLRSADVDMRLLSLLAVLTAREGIGVAAFPRTEGDEGPARSVLLDAVGSAPVGTGEPATAPLRTWLEAQLPPFAPDHVEVTGDGVLLSYRYASDPDALVAEVSP
;
A
#
# COMPACT_ATOMS: atom_id res chain seq x y z
N MET A 1 -38.83 -55.17 29.65
CA MET A 1 -38.39 -53.81 29.25
C MET A 1 -36.95 -53.89 28.77
N PRO A 2 -36.68 -53.75 27.46
CA PRO A 2 -35.31 -53.76 26.93
C PRO A 2 -34.76 -52.33 26.79
N THR A 3 -33.55 -52.11 27.31
CA THR A 3 -32.81 -50.86 27.24
C THR A 3 -32.11 -50.73 25.88
N ARG A 4 -32.36 -49.62 25.17
CA ARG A 4 -31.68 -49.28 23.90
C ARG A 4 -30.29 -48.73 24.20
N HIS A 5 -29.25 -49.47 23.83
CA HIS A 5 -27.89 -48.97 23.74
C HIS A 5 -27.65 -48.28 22.38
N THR A 6 -27.45 -46.96 22.41
CA THR A 6 -27.00 -46.15 21.28
C THR A 6 -25.51 -46.40 21.04
N ARG A 7 -25.17 -47.02 19.90
CA ARG A 7 -23.78 -47.16 19.43
C ARG A 7 -23.31 -45.82 18.83
N HIS A 8 -22.32 -45.20 19.46
CA HIS A 8 -21.57 -44.10 18.88
C HIS A 8 -20.69 -44.62 17.73
N ARG A 9 -20.91 -44.10 16.53
CA ARG A 9 -19.99 -44.24 15.38
C ARG A 9 -18.85 -43.23 15.53
N PRO A 10 -17.58 -43.64 15.45
CA PRO A 10 -16.46 -42.71 15.41
C PRO A 10 -16.44 -42.02 14.04
N ARG A 11 -16.48 -40.69 14.03
CA ARG A 11 -16.20 -39.88 12.84
C ARG A 11 -14.67 -39.87 12.64
N HIS A 12 -14.20 -40.50 11.57
CA HIS A 12 -12.84 -40.32 11.09
C HIS A 12 -12.67 -38.87 10.63
N ARG A 13 -11.82 -38.14 11.36
CA ARG A 13 -11.32 -36.82 11.00
C ARG A 13 -10.25 -37.03 9.92
N ALA A 14 -10.50 -36.56 8.71
CA ALA A 14 -9.50 -36.49 7.66
C ALA A 14 -8.55 -35.33 7.99
N GLU A 15 -7.49 -35.61 8.74
CA GLU A 15 -6.39 -34.68 8.93
C GLU A 15 -5.56 -34.64 7.64
N GLY A 16 -5.47 -33.43 7.07
CA GLY A 16 -4.81 -33.18 5.80
C GLY A 16 -3.31 -33.43 5.88
N ARG A 17 -2.81 -34.19 4.89
CA ARG A 17 -1.39 -34.55 4.69
C ARG A 17 -0.43 -33.36 4.50
N LEU A 18 -0.90 -32.12 4.48
CA LEU A 18 -0.06 -30.93 4.24
C LEU A 18 0.64 -30.39 5.49
N GLY A 19 0.12 -30.66 6.70
CA GLY A 19 0.73 -30.20 7.95
C GLY A 19 2.03 -30.91 8.35
N ALA A 20 2.36 -32.05 7.73
CA ALA A 20 3.52 -32.85 8.11
C ALA A 20 4.83 -32.48 7.40
N VAL A 21 4.77 -31.73 6.29
CA VAL A 21 5.96 -31.44 5.47
C VAL A 21 6.70 -30.18 5.96
N LEU A 22 5.97 -29.17 6.43
CA LEU A 22 6.53 -27.89 6.88
C LEU A 22 7.20 -27.95 8.27
N GLY A 23 6.88 -28.97 9.09
CA GLY A 23 7.54 -29.20 10.38
C GLY A 23 8.84 -30.03 10.31
N SER A 24 9.23 -30.50 9.12
CA SER A 24 10.41 -31.35 8.96
C SER A 24 11.64 -30.51 8.62
N ARG A 25 12.80 -30.85 9.21
CA ARG A 25 14.11 -30.23 8.88
C ARG A 25 14.41 -30.23 7.38
N GLN A 26 13.80 -31.11 6.59
CA GLN A 26 13.94 -31.15 5.14
C GLN A 26 13.22 -29.99 4.42
N GLY A 27 12.10 -29.48 4.94
CA GLY A 27 11.39 -28.34 4.34
C GLY A 27 12.22 -27.06 4.36
N HIS A 28 12.88 -26.78 5.50
CA HIS A 28 13.80 -25.65 5.62
C HIS A 28 15.02 -25.76 4.69
N VAL A 29 15.52 -26.97 4.43
CA VAL A 29 16.64 -27.19 3.50
C VAL A 29 16.21 -26.90 2.05
N VAL A 30 15.00 -27.28 1.65
CA VAL A 30 14.51 -27.02 0.28
C VAL A 30 14.32 -25.52 0.04
N VAL A 31 13.73 -24.79 1.00
CA VAL A 31 13.57 -23.34 0.91
C VAL A 31 14.93 -22.62 0.91
N ALA A 32 15.87 -23.03 1.77
CA ALA A 32 17.21 -22.47 1.78
C ALA A 32 17.97 -22.72 0.47
N VAL A 33 17.86 -23.91 -0.11
CA VAL A 33 18.49 -24.24 -1.41
C VAL A 33 17.88 -23.43 -2.55
N ALA A 34 16.56 -23.26 -2.56
CA ALA A 34 15.89 -22.42 -3.57
C ALA A 34 16.33 -20.95 -3.45
N LEU A 35 16.42 -20.42 -2.23
CA LEU A 35 16.86 -19.05 -1.99
C LEU A 35 18.33 -18.84 -2.40
N VAL A 36 19.21 -19.79 -2.06
CA VAL A 36 20.62 -19.76 -2.48
C VAL A 36 20.74 -19.85 -4.00
N ALA A 37 19.96 -20.68 -4.67
CA ALA A 37 19.98 -20.77 -6.13
C ALA A 37 19.56 -19.45 -6.79
N VAL A 38 18.53 -18.78 -6.28
CA VAL A 38 18.08 -17.47 -6.78
C VAL A 38 19.13 -16.39 -6.53
N LEU A 39 19.72 -16.33 -5.33
CA LEU A 39 20.77 -15.37 -5.00
C LEU A 39 22.05 -15.59 -5.83
N THR A 40 22.39 -16.85 -6.11
CA THR A 40 23.55 -17.18 -6.94
C THR A 40 23.32 -16.79 -8.40
N ALA A 41 22.11 -17.02 -8.94
CA ALA A 41 21.75 -16.58 -10.28
C ALA A 41 21.77 -15.05 -10.42
N ALA A 42 21.27 -14.33 -9.41
CA ALA A 42 21.32 -12.86 -9.36
C ALA A 42 22.78 -12.34 -9.29
N ALA A 43 23.62 -12.95 -8.47
CA ALA A 43 25.04 -12.59 -8.37
C ALA A 43 25.79 -12.82 -9.69
N VAL A 44 25.52 -13.93 -10.40
CA VAL A 44 26.10 -14.22 -11.72
C VAL A 44 25.63 -13.21 -12.76
N ALA A 45 24.35 -12.82 -12.76
CA ALA A 45 23.83 -11.80 -13.66
C ALA A 45 24.49 -10.42 -13.42
N LEU A 46 24.72 -10.04 -12.17
CA LEU A 46 25.43 -8.80 -11.81
C LEU A 46 26.92 -8.83 -12.22
N PHE A 47 27.58 -9.99 -12.11
CA PHE A 47 28.98 -10.13 -12.50
C PHE A 47 29.17 -10.12 -14.02
N LEU A 48 28.28 -10.79 -14.76
CA LEU A 48 28.34 -10.86 -16.23
C LEU A 48 27.83 -9.56 -16.91
N GLY A 49 27.00 -8.78 -16.24
CA GLY A 49 26.51 -7.48 -16.75
C GLY A 49 27.57 -6.37 -16.76
N ARG A 50 28.60 -6.48 -15.92
CA ARG A 50 29.65 -5.44 -15.79
C ARG A 50 30.64 -5.41 -16.97
N ASP A 51 30.86 -6.55 -17.64
CA ASP A 51 31.84 -6.64 -18.74
C ASP A 51 31.39 -6.00 -20.07
N ARG A 52 30.14 -5.55 -20.17
CA ARG A 52 29.61 -4.97 -21.41
C ARG A 52 29.71 -3.44 -21.49
N ALA A 53 29.91 -2.76 -20.36
CA ALA A 53 29.95 -1.29 -20.31
C ALA A 53 31.34 -0.69 -20.65
N ASP A 54 32.42 -1.46 -20.51
CA ASP A 54 33.79 -0.92 -20.66
C ASP A 54 34.41 -1.06 -22.07
N ARG A 55 33.67 -1.55 -23.07
CA ARG A 55 34.25 -1.83 -24.41
C ARG A 55 33.84 -0.87 -25.52
N SER A 56 33.35 0.32 -25.20
CA SER A 56 32.97 1.32 -26.23
C SER A 56 33.47 2.71 -25.86
N THR A 57 34.78 2.96 -26.01
CA THR A 57 35.39 4.30 -26.12
C THR A 57 36.88 4.15 -26.49
N ALA A 58 37.17 3.74 -27.72
CA ALA A 58 38.51 3.87 -28.30
C ALA A 58 38.47 3.78 -29.83
N ASP A 59 38.09 4.87 -30.49
CA ASP A 59 38.53 5.31 -31.84
C ASP A 59 37.77 6.62 -32.11
N GLY A 60 38.33 7.79 -32.43
CA GLY A 60 39.63 8.17 -33.00
C GLY A 60 39.33 9.26 -34.05
N GLY A 61 39.80 10.50 -33.86
CA GLY A 61 39.78 11.51 -34.94
C GLY A 61 39.60 12.98 -34.52
N GLU A 62 40.71 13.67 -34.26
CA GLU A 62 40.89 15.14 -34.42
C GLU A 62 41.43 15.43 -35.85
N PRO A 63 41.58 16.69 -36.36
CA PRO A 63 41.20 18.00 -35.83
C PRO A 63 40.63 19.01 -36.88
N THR A 64 40.42 20.26 -36.41
CA THR A 64 40.50 21.57 -37.12
C THR A 64 39.27 22.11 -37.89
N ARG A 65 38.67 23.20 -37.38
CA ARG A 65 38.72 24.54 -38.00
C ARG A 65 38.08 25.63 -37.14
N GLU A 66 38.88 26.65 -36.85
CA GLU A 66 38.45 28.00 -36.49
C GLU A 66 37.53 28.58 -37.58
N VAL A 67 36.40 29.16 -37.18
CA VAL A 67 35.77 30.27 -37.89
C VAL A 67 35.25 31.28 -36.86
N THR A 68 35.66 32.52 -37.09
CA THR A 68 35.48 33.72 -36.29
C THR A 68 34.24 34.51 -36.74
N THR A 69 33.63 35.26 -35.80
CA THR A 69 32.70 36.44 -35.91
C THR A 69 31.24 36.25 -36.37
N PRO A 70 30.29 37.19 -36.08
CA PRO A 70 30.28 38.36 -35.16
C PRO A 70 29.02 38.41 -34.22
N PRO A 71 28.93 39.40 -33.30
CA PRO A 71 27.76 39.57 -32.42
C PRO A 71 26.60 40.28 -33.12
N THR A 72 25.39 39.70 -33.06
CA THR A 72 24.15 40.35 -33.50
C THR A 72 23.41 40.92 -32.31
N ALA A 73 23.17 42.22 -32.38
CA ALA A 73 22.43 43.03 -31.43
C ALA A 73 20.91 42.84 -31.58
N GLY A 74 20.22 42.81 -30.44
CA GLY A 74 18.96 43.52 -30.19
C GLY A 74 17.69 43.02 -30.87
N THR A 75 16.77 42.45 -30.08
CA THR A 75 15.34 42.81 -30.11
C THR A 75 14.73 42.51 -28.73
N PRO A 76 14.31 43.50 -27.95
CA PRO A 76 13.47 43.28 -26.79
C PRO A 76 12.03 43.00 -27.26
N THR A 77 11.61 41.74 -27.18
CA THR A 77 10.21 41.36 -27.35
C THR A 77 9.42 41.82 -26.12
N ALA A 78 8.41 42.64 -26.38
CA ALA A 78 7.52 43.20 -25.38
C ALA A 78 6.81 42.10 -24.57
N ALA A 79 6.83 42.27 -23.25
CA ALA A 79 6.07 41.47 -22.32
C ALA A 79 4.56 41.63 -22.60
N PRO A 80 3.79 40.53 -22.66
CA PRO A 80 2.34 40.62 -22.60
C PRO A 80 1.91 41.14 -21.21
N PRO A 81 0.78 41.86 -21.11
CA PRO A 81 0.26 42.29 -19.82
C PRO A 81 -0.07 41.07 -18.96
N ASP A 82 0.53 41.04 -17.77
CA ASP A 82 0.14 40.20 -16.65
C ASP A 82 -1.34 40.46 -16.35
N THR A 83 -2.19 39.63 -16.96
CA THR A 83 -3.57 39.50 -16.54
C THR A 83 -3.51 38.45 -15.45
N ASP A 84 -3.38 38.91 -14.20
CA ASP A 84 -3.63 38.09 -13.02
C ASP A 84 -5.14 37.88 -12.92
N PRO A 85 -5.71 36.70 -13.27
CA PRO A 85 -6.93 36.29 -12.63
C PRO A 85 -6.56 35.91 -11.20
N SER A 86 -6.49 36.90 -10.31
CA SER A 86 -6.82 36.68 -8.91
C SER A 86 -8.30 36.28 -8.86
N ALA A 87 -8.57 35.04 -9.28
CA ALA A 87 -9.75 34.32 -8.87
C ALA A 87 -9.55 34.12 -7.37
N GLY A 88 -10.22 34.99 -6.59
CA GLY A 88 -10.39 34.77 -5.18
C GLY A 88 -11.03 33.41 -5.01
N THR A 89 -10.20 32.42 -4.65
CA THR A 89 -10.68 31.18 -4.08
C THR A 89 -11.23 31.57 -2.72
N ASP A 90 -12.51 31.91 -2.68
CA ASP A 90 -13.23 32.05 -1.41
C ASP A 90 -12.94 30.76 -0.60
N PRO A 91 -12.59 30.88 0.68
CA PRO A 91 -12.30 29.72 1.51
C PRO A 91 -13.55 28.84 1.53
N VAL A 92 -13.46 27.70 0.85
CA VAL A 92 -14.51 26.67 0.86
C VAL A 92 -14.74 26.31 2.32
N ALA A 93 -15.96 26.57 2.81
CA ALA A 93 -16.32 26.23 4.18
C ALA A 93 -16.07 24.72 4.40
N PRO A 94 -15.53 24.32 5.57
CA PRO A 94 -15.24 22.91 5.84
C PRO A 94 -16.53 22.10 5.70
N ALA A 95 -16.44 20.98 5.00
CA ALA A 95 -17.58 20.10 4.80
C ALA A 95 -18.14 19.66 6.16
N PRO A 96 -19.48 19.50 6.29
CA PRO A 96 -20.07 18.93 7.48
C PRO A 96 -19.42 17.57 7.81
N PRO A 97 -19.22 17.21 9.10
CA PRO A 97 -18.53 15.98 9.49
C PRO A 97 -19.09 14.70 8.83
N ALA A 98 -20.40 14.59 8.70
CA ALA A 98 -21.05 13.47 8.03
C ALA A 98 -20.70 13.39 6.53
N ALA A 99 -20.63 14.53 5.84
CA ALA A 99 -20.25 14.57 4.42
C ALA A 99 -18.76 14.20 4.23
N ALA A 100 -17.88 14.70 5.10
CA ALA A 100 -16.46 14.33 5.10
C ALA A 100 -16.26 12.83 5.35
N LEU A 101 -17.04 12.23 6.26
CA LEU A 101 -17.02 10.80 6.52
C LEU A 101 -17.46 9.98 5.30
N LEU A 102 -18.50 10.41 4.58
CA LEU A 102 -18.97 9.69 3.38
C LEU A 102 -17.95 9.75 2.24
N ASP A 103 -17.33 10.90 2.01
CA ASP A 103 -16.25 11.05 1.03
C ASP A 103 -15.02 10.19 1.38
N TRP A 104 -14.68 10.11 2.68
CA TRP A 104 -13.67 9.19 3.16
C TRP A 104 -14.07 7.73 2.91
N ALA A 105 -15.31 7.36 3.24
CA ALA A 105 -15.79 5.98 3.13
C ALA A 105 -15.74 5.47 1.68
N GLU A 106 -16.10 6.31 0.71
CA GLU A 106 -16.04 5.98 -0.72
C GLU A 106 -14.61 5.65 -1.19
N ARG A 107 -13.63 6.40 -0.69
CA ARG A 107 -12.21 6.25 -1.06
C ARG A 107 -11.54 5.09 -0.34
N GLU A 108 -11.81 4.94 0.95
CA GLU A 108 -10.98 4.14 1.87
C GLU A 108 -11.56 2.76 2.16
N LEU A 109 -12.86 2.54 1.97
CA LEU A 109 -13.53 1.28 2.29
C LEU A 109 -13.75 0.42 1.05
N PRO A 110 -13.68 -0.92 1.14
CA PRO A 110 -14.17 -1.83 0.09
C PRO A 110 -15.61 -1.52 -0.33
N VAL A 111 -15.96 -1.76 -1.60
CA VAL A 111 -17.29 -1.42 -2.17
C VAL A 111 -18.45 -2.07 -1.41
N ASP A 112 -18.24 -3.27 -0.88
CA ASP A 112 -19.28 -4.01 -0.14
C ASP A 112 -19.31 -3.69 1.36
N SER A 113 -18.56 -2.67 1.81
CA SER A 113 -18.52 -2.29 3.22
C SER A 113 -19.82 -1.62 3.64
N ARG A 114 -20.19 -1.82 4.89
CA ARG A 114 -21.36 -1.20 5.49
C ARG A 114 -21.01 -0.47 6.77
N LEU A 115 -21.75 0.58 7.05
CA LEU A 115 -21.66 1.42 8.24
C LEU A 115 -22.89 1.18 9.11
N ARG A 116 -22.64 0.77 10.35
CA ARG A 116 -23.65 0.71 11.41
C ARG A 116 -23.52 1.96 12.27
N ALA A 117 -24.39 2.92 12.01
CA ALA A 117 -24.46 4.17 12.76
C ALA A 117 -25.34 4.02 14.02
N GLU A 118 -25.00 4.72 15.09
CA GLU A 118 -25.92 4.96 16.21
C GLU A 118 -27.13 5.79 15.77
N ALA A 119 -28.24 5.72 16.52
CA ALA A 119 -29.54 6.25 16.07
C ALA A 119 -29.49 7.73 15.67
N GLY A 120 -28.80 8.58 16.46
CA GLY A 120 -28.63 10.01 16.11
C GLY A 120 -27.72 10.23 14.91
N VAL A 121 -26.65 9.44 14.79
CA VAL A 121 -25.67 9.53 13.70
C VAL A 121 -26.27 9.06 12.37
N ARG A 122 -27.19 8.09 12.39
CA ARG A 122 -27.81 7.57 11.16
C ARG A 122 -28.59 8.66 10.42
N ASP A 123 -29.37 9.46 11.14
CA ASP A 123 -30.17 10.54 10.55
C ASP A 123 -29.26 11.61 9.93
N ASP A 124 -28.13 11.93 10.58
CA ASP A 124 -27.14 12.87 10.07
C ASP A 124 -26.45 12.36 8.78
N LEU A 125 -26.11 11.07 8.73
CA LEU A 125 -25.53 10.45 7.53
C LEU A 125 -26.53 10.41 6.37
N LEU A 126 -27.80 10.09 6.64
CA LEU A 126 -28.86 10.14 5.62
C LEU A 126 -29.06 11.57 5.10
N ALA A 127 -29.07 12.57 5.99
CA ALA A 127 -29.16 13.98 5.61
C ALA A 127 -27.95 14.44 4.78
N ALA A 128 -26.77 13.86 4.99
CA ALA A 128 -25.56 14.10 4.20
C ALA A 128 -25.54 13.33 2.86
N GLY A 129 -26.54 12.50 2.57
CA GLY A 129 -26.67 11.77 1.30
C GLY A 129 -26.12 10.34 1.31
N ALA A 130 -25.94 9.74 2.49
CA ALA A 130 -25.57 8.32 2.58
C ALA A 130 -26.62 7.44 1.90
N PRO A 131 -26.23 6.50 1.02
CA PRO A 131 -27.18 5.58 0.43
C PRO A 131 -27.60 4.52 1.45
N ASP A 132 -28.84 4.04 1.35
CA ASP A 132 -29.43 3.12 2.34
C ASP A 132 -28.68 1.78 2.45
N ASP A 133 -28.05 1.32 1.36
CA ASP A 133 -27.27 0.08 1.29
C ASP A 133 -25.92 0.17 2.02
N LEU A 134 -25.33 1.37 2.09
CA LEU A 134 -24.16 1.64 2.92
C LEU A 134 -24.53 1.57 4.42
N LEU A 135 -25.75 1.96 4.80
CA LEU A 135 -26.16 2.05 6.20
C LEU A 135 -26.83 0.77 6.72
N ALA A 136 -26.03 -0.16 7.25
CA ALA A 136 -26.52 -1.39 7.87
C ALA A 136 -27.30 -1.16 9.17
N THR A 137 -28.39 -1.89 9.36
CA THR A 137 -29.07 -2.08 10.65
C THR A 137 -28.65 -3.37 11.35
N ASP A 138 -28.15 -4.33 10.58
CA ASP A 138 -27.92 -5.69 11.03
C ASP A 138 -26.47 -5.93 11.45
N ARG A 139 -26.26 -6.99 12.23
CA ARG A 139 -24.92 -7.45 12.60
C ARG A 139 -24.25 -8.12 11.40
N PRO A 140 -22.90 -8.06 11.28
CA PRO A 140 -22.18 -8.74 10.22
C PRO A 140 -22.62 -10.20 10.11
N THR A 141 -22.99 -10.60 8.90
CA THR A 141 -23.58 -11.92 8.62
C THR A 141 -22.55 -12.96 8.16
N GLY A 142 -21.31 -12.53 7.88
CA GLY A 142 -20.23 -13.44 7.49
C GLY A 142 -18.83 -12.80 7.46
N PRO A 143 -17.79 -13.61 7.24
CA PRO A 143 -16.38 -13.19 7.26
C PRO A 143 -15.95 -12.24 6.13
N GLY A 144 -16.83 -11.98 5.15
CA GLY A 144 -16.61 -10.97 4.11
C GLY A 144 -17.52 -9.73 4.24
N ASP A 145 -18.36 -9.68 5.27
CA ASP A 145 -19.30 -8.57 5.51
C ASP A 145 -18.61 -7.56 6.44
N LEU A 146 -17.84 -6.64 5.86
CA LEU A 146 -17.16 -5.59 6.62
C LEU A 146 -18.19 -4.58 7.12
N VAL A 147 -18.59 -4.73 8.38
CA VAL A 147 -19.53 -3.81 9.05
C VAL A 147 -18.79 -2.98 10.09
N LEU A 148 -18.53 -1.71 9.76
CA LEU A 148 -17.90 -0.74 10.65
C LEU A 148 -18.95 -0.05 11.51
N THR A 149 -18.57 0.42 12.70
CA THR A 149 -19.45 1.20 13.58
C THR A 149 -19.14 2.68 13.45
N VAL A 150 -20.17 3.51 13.35
CA VAL A 150 -20.06 4.97 13.40
C VAL A 150 -20.77 5.48 14.66
N THR A 151 -20.03 6.18 15.51
CA THR A 151 -20.50 6.71 16.80
C THR A 151 -20.07 8.16 16.95
N ASP A 152 -20.80 8.93 17.75
CA ASP A 152 -20.44 10.29 18.17
C ASP A 152 -19.69 10.32 19.52
N GLY A 153 -19.39 9.14 20.08
CA GLY A 153 -18.72 8.95 21.35
C GLY A 153 -17.43 8.15 21.28
N GLU A 154 -16.96 7.71 22.45
CA GLU A 154 -15.77 6.87 22.55
C GLU A 154 -16.07 5.45 22.02
N PRO A 155 -15.24 4.93 21.10
CA PRO A 155 -15.37 3.57 20.61
C PRO A 155 -15.17 2.56 21.75
N THR A 156 -15.70 1.34 21.58
CA THR A 156 -15.49 0.30 22.59
C THR A 156 -14.01 -0.09 22.68
N ALA A 157 -13.55 -0.51 23.87
CA ALA A 157 -12.14 -0.81 24.12
C ALA A 157 -11.52 -1.93 23.25
N ARG A 158 -12.34 -2.69 22.50
CA ARG A 158 -11.88 -3.75 21.58
C ARG A 158 -11.91 -3.31 20.12
N SER A 159 -12.42 -2.13 19.84
CA SER A 159 -12.54 -1.59 18.49
C SER A 159 -11.24 -0.92 18.06
N ARG A 160 -10.94 -0.94 16.76
CA ARG A 160 -9.88 -0.12 16.17
C ARG A 160 -10.51 1.12 15.56
N VAL A 161 -10.08 2.29 15.98
CA VAL A 161 -10.45 3.54 15.31
C VAL A 161 -9.76 3.57 13.95
N LEU A 162 -10.55 3.84 12.92
CA LEU A 162 -10.08 3.95 11.54
C LEU A 162 -10.00 5.40 11.12
N ALA A 163 -11.01 6.19 11.49
CA ALA A 163 -11.02 7.61 11.20
C ALA A 163 -11.86 8.42 12.18
N ARG A 164 -11.54 9.71 12.30
CA ARG A 164 -12.30 10.71 13.09
C ARG A 164 -12.64 11.94 12.25
N PHE A 165 -13.90 12.36 12.30
CA PHE A 165 -14.43 13.52 11.60
C PHE A 165 -15.23 14.39 12.56
N GLY A 166 -14.60 15.43 13.10
CA GLY A 166 -15.21 16.24 14.16
C GLY A 166 -15.58 15.38 15.36
N GLY A 167 -16.88 15.26 15.66
CA GLY A 167 -17.39 14.39 16.74
C GLY A 167 -17.63 12.93 16.31
N LEU A 168 -17.56 12.60 15.02
CA LEU A 168 -17.85 11.26 14.52
C LEU A 168 -16.59 10.40 14.52
N THR A 169 -16.71 9.16 15.00
CA THR A 169 -15.66 8.15 14.98
C THR A 169 -16.12 6.94 14.18
N VAL A 170 -15.31 6.54 13.19
CA VAL A 170 -15.47 5.27 12.47
C VAL A 170 -14.53 4.24 13.08
N ALA A 171 -15.08 3.11 13.52
CA ALA A 171 -14.30 2.06 14.14
C ALA A 171 -14.67 0.66 13.60
N ASP A 172 -13.65 -0.17 13.42
CA ASP A 172 -13.84 -1.61 13.25
C ASP A 172 -14.14 -2.24 14.63
N PRO A 173 -15.33 -2.83 14.84
CA PRO A 173 -15.67 -3.45 16.11
C PRO A 173 -14.94 -4.77 16.37
N SER A 174 -14.29 -5.38 15.38
CA SER A 174 -13.61 -6.68 15.48
C SER A 174 -12.38 -6.75 14.58
N PRO A 175 -11.38 -5.86 14.81
CA PRO A 175 -10.18 -5.83 14.01
C PRO A 175 -9.37 -7.12 14.18
N GLY A 176 -8.72 -7.56 13.11
CA GLY A 176 -7.68 -8.58 13.17
C GLY A 176 -6.57 -8.15 14.12
N ILE A 177 -6.21 -9.03 15.04
CA ILE A 177 -5.10 -8.80 15.98
C ILE A 177 -3.90 -9.59 15.44
N PRO A 178 -2.84 -8.90 14.97
CA PRO A 178 -1.66 -9.58 14.47
C PRO A 178 -1.05 -10.47 15.55
N THR A 179 -0.66 -11.69 15.17
CA THR A 179 0.10 -12.59 16.02
C THR A 179 1.53 -12.06 16.21
N ALA A 180 2.25 -12.57 17.22
CA ALA A 180 3.65 -12.20 17.42
C ALA A 180 4.53 -12.52 16.20
N GLU A 181 4.26 -13.64 15.50
CA GLU A 181 4.97 -14.03 14.28
C GLU A 181 4.67 -13.08 13.11
N GLN A 182 3.44 -12.62 12.97
CA GLN A 182 3.08 -11.63 11.94
C GLN A 182 3.76 -10.28 12.21
N LEU A 183 3.79 -9.83 13.47
CA LEU A 183 4.52 -8.61 13.84
C LEU A 183 6.04 -8.73 13.59
N ASP A 184 6.63 -9.89 13.90
CA ASP A 184 8.05 -10.16 13.64
C ASP A 184 8.37 -10.15 12.14
N ARG A 185 7.48 -10.75 11.33
CA ARG A 185 7.56 -10.71 9.87
C ARG A 185 7.52 -9.29 9.33
N ARG A 186 6.62 -8.44 9.83
CA ARG A 186 6.55 -7.02 9.43
C ARG A 186 7.87 -6.30 9.73
N ARG A 187 8.41 -6.44 10.95
CA ARG A 187 9.69 -5.83 11.32
C ARG A 187 10.81 -6.28 10.41
N THR A 188 10.91 -7.59 10.17
CA THR A 188 11.92 -8.18 9.30
C THR A 188 11.84 -7.63 7.87
N LEU A 189 10.64 -7.50 7.30
CA LEU A 189 10.47 -6.94 5.96
C LEU A 189 10.82 -5.45 5.91
N ALA A 190 10.38 -4.67 6.89
CA ALA A 190 10.69 -3.25 6.92
C ALA A 190 12.19 -2.98 7.12
N GLU A 191 12.85 -3.76 7.97
CA GLU A 191 14.31 -3.75 8.12
C GLU A 191 15.01 -4.12 6.81
N ALA A 192 14.52 -5.15 6.09
CA ALA A 192 15.07 -5.54 4.80
C ALA A 192 14.91 -4.43 3.74
N VAL A 193 13.78 -3.71 3.75
CA VAL A 193 13.56 -2.56 2.85
C VAL A 193 14.58 -1.46 3.14
N LEU A 194 14.77 -1.10 4.41
CA LEU A 194 15.69 -0.04 4.83
C LEU A 194 17.17 -0.42 4.71
N ALA A 195 17.51 -1.69 4.85
CA ALA A 195 18.89 -2.19 4.72
C ALA A 195 19.38 -2.23 3.26
N ASN A 196 18.48 -2.12 2.29
CA ASN A 196 18.86 -2.13 0.89
C ASN A 196 19.53 -0.79 0.50
N PRO A 197 20.78 -0.81 -0.02
CA PRO A 197 21.52 0.41 -0.33
C PRO A 197 20.93 1.23 -1.48
N THR A 198 20.02 0.65 -2.26
CA THR A 198 19.29 1.34 -3.34
C THR A 198 17.94 1.88 -2.88
N THR A 199 17.54 1.63 -1.63
CA THR A 199 16.37 2.26 -1.03
C THR A 199 16.71 3.68 -0.59
N ARG A 200 15.90 4.65 -0.99
CA ARG A 200 15.94 6.02 -0.49
C ARG A 200 14.63 6.31 0.22
N ALA A 201 14.71 6.80 1.45
CA ALA A 201 13.56 7.25 2.20
C ALA A 201 13.98 8.45 3.08
N PRO A 202 13.25 9.58 3.05
CA PRO A 202 13.47 10.65 4.01
C PRO A 202 13.17 10.15 5.42
N GLU A 203 13.69 10.86 6.44
CA GLU A 203 13.65 10.42 7.84
C GLU A 203 12.22 10.08 8.31
N GLU A 204 11.22 10.85 7.88
CA GLU A 204 9.81 10.64 8.22
C GLU A 204 9.28 9.31 7.65
N ALA A 205 9.51 9.04 6.36
CA ALA A 205 9.11 7.78 5.75
C ALA A 205 9.90 6.59 6.33
N ALA A 206 11.20 6.78 6.60
CA ALA A 206 12.02 5.78 7.26
C ALA A 206 11.57 5.50 8.70
N ALA A 207 11.00 6.49 9.41
CA ALA A 207 10.42 6.29 10.74
C ALA A 207 9.18 5.38 10.70
N VAL A 208 8.30 5.57 9.71
CA VAL A 208 7.13 4.70 9.49
C VAL A 208 7.56 3.26 9.17
N LEU A 209 8.59 3.08 8.33
CA LEU A 209 9.14 1.74 8.06
C LEU A 209 9.75 1.12 9.34
N ARG A 210 10.56 1.87 10.10
CA ARG A 210 11.15 1.37 11.35
C ARG A 210 10.14 0.95 12.40
N SER A 211 8.99 1.62 12.49
CA SER A 211 7.91 1.21 13.41
C SER A 211 7.21 -0.06 12.96
N ALA A 212 7.37 -0.45 11.69
CA ALA A 212 6.67 -1.54 11.03
C ALA A 212 5.12 -1.43 11.10
N ASP A 213 4.62 -0.20 11.29
CA ASP A 213 3.20 0.13 11.33
C ASP A 213 2.68 0.45 9.91
N VAL A 214 2.79 -0.54 9.03
CA VAL A 214 2.38 -0.49 7.61
C VAL A 214 1.47 -1.69 7.34
N ASP A 215 0.48 -1.53 6.45
CA ASP A 215 -0.34 -2.64 5.97
C ASP A 215 0.56 -3.75 5.40
N MET A 216 0.31 -5.00 5.80
CA MET A 216 1.16 -6.12 5.45
C MET A 216 1.22 -6.37 3.93
N ARG A 217 0.13 -6.11 3.19
CA ARG A 217 0.07 -6.24 1.72
C ARG A 217 1.01 -5.22 1.07
N LEU A 218 0.91 -3.97 1.52
CA LEU A 218 1.76 -2.87 1.07
C LEU A 218 3.23 -3.15 1.40
N LEU A 219 3.53 -3.58 2.62
CA LEU A 219 4.89 -3.87 3.05
C LEU A 219 5.51 -5.04 2.26
N SER A 220 4.73 -6.09 1.98
CA SER A 220 5.15 -7.19 1.10
C SER A 220 5.46 -6.71 -0.32
N LEU A 221 4.59 -5.86 -0.90
CA LEU A 221 4.81 -5.26 -2.22
C LEU A 221 6.12 -4.45 -2.25
N LEU A 222 6.33 -3.59 -1.26
CA LEU A 222 7.53 -2.77 -1.11
C LEU A 222 8.79 -3.62 -0.97
N ALA A 223 8.73 -4.71 -0.20
CA ALA A 223 9.86 -5.62 -0.06
C ALA A 223 10.23 -6.29 -1.39
N VAL A 224 9.23 -6.69 -2.20
CA VAL A 224 9.46 -7.27 -3.53
C VAL A 224 10.07 -6.25 -4.49
N LEU A 225 9.53 -5.03 -4.55
CA LEU A 225 10.10 -3.94 -5.37
C LEU A 225 11.54 -3.61 -4.96
N THR A 226 11.77 -3.45 -3.66
CA THR A 226 13.09 -3.21 -3.10
C THR A 226 14.08 -4.31 -3.48
N ALA A 227 13.70 -5.58 -3.35
CA ALA A 227 14.57 -6.71 -3.68
C ALA A 227 14.91 -6.80 -5.17
N ARG A 228 14.02 -6.34 -6.05
CA ARG A 228 14.22 -6.39 -7.50
C ARG A 228 15.07 -5.25 -8.04
N GLU A 229 14.73 -4.02 -7.64
CA GLU A 229 15.24 -2.82 -8.30
C GLU A 229 15.73 -1.74 -7.31
N GLY A 230 15.34 -1.83 -6.04
CA GLY A 230 15.41 -0.69 -5.11
C GLY A 230 14.24 0.27 -5.34
N ILE A 231 13.97 1.14 -4.36
CA ILE A 231 12.87 2.10 -4.45
C ILE A 231 13.23 3.43 -3.80
N GLY A 232 12.63 4.50 -4.31
CA GLY A 232 12.50 5.75 -3.59
C GLY A 232 11.11 5.84 -2.96
N VAL A 233 11.05 5.98 -1.64
CA VAL A 233 9.82 6.20 -0.88
C VAL A 233 9.82 7.65 -0.44
N ALA A 234 8.95 8.48 -1.02
CA ALA A 234 8.85 9.88 -0.65
C ALA A 234 8.08 10.06 0.66
N ALA A 235 6.93 9.39 0.80
CA ALA A 235 6.06 9.55 1.96
C ALA A 235 5.11 8.35 2.15
N PHE A 236 4.53 8.27 3.35
CA PHE A 236 3.35 7.45 3.65
C PHE A 236 2.18 8.39 3.92
N PRO A 237 1.54 8.96 2.88
CA PRO A 237 0.45 9.90 3.07
C PRO A 237 -0.71 9.24 3.81
N ARG A 238 -1.38 10.02 4.65
CA ARG A 238 -2.57 9.62 5.38
C ARG A 238 -3.71 10.56 5.03
N THR A 239 -4.89 10.00 4.78
CA THR A 239 -6.10 10.80 4.61
C THR A 239 -6.44 11.49 5.93
N GLU A 240 -7.03 12.68 5.89
CA GLU A 240 -7.41 13.38 7.12
C GLU A 240 -8.33 12.50 7.97
N GLY A 241 -8.00 12.41 9.26
CA GLY A 241 -8.71 11.55 10.21
C GLY A 241 -8.18 10.12 10.30
N ASP A 242 -7.40 9.62 9.34
CA ASP A 242 -6.95 8.22 9.31
C ASP A 242 -6.08 7.82 10.51
N GLU A 243 -6.39 6.64 11.05
CA GLU A 243 -5.68 6.00 12.15
C GLU A 243 -5.28 4.55 11.83
N GLY A 244 -4.22 4.09 12.51
CA GLY A 244 -3.67 2.75 12.35
C GLY A 244 -2.50 2.67 11.35
N PRO A 245 -2.20 1.45 10.85
CA PRO A 245 -1.08 1.21 9.96
C PRO A 245 -1.18 2.02 8.67
N ALA A 246 -0.05 2.47 8.14
CA ALA A 246 -0.02 3.16 6.85
C ALA A 246 -0.49 2.23 5.72
N ARG A 247 -1.49 2.69 4.94
CA ARG A 247 -2.10 1.94 3.83
C ARG A 247 -1.74 2.50 2.45
N SER A 248 -1.06 3.64 2.44
CA SER A 248 -0.68 4.36 1.22
C SER A 248 0.79 4.71 1.24
N VAL A 249 1.42 4.69 0.07
CA VAL A 249 2.83 5.08 -0.12
C VAL A 249 2.97 5.90 -1.40
N LEU A 250 3.74 6.97 -1.34
CA LEU A 250 4.19 7.71 -2.51
C LEU A 250 5.60 7.24 -2.88
N LEU A 251 5.73 6.63 -4.06
CA LEU A 251 7.03 6.26 -4.63
C LEU A 251 7.50 7.36 -5.57
N ASP A 252 8.70 7.89 -5.37
CA ASP A 252 9.32 8.90 -6.24
C ASP A 252 10.39 8.31 -7.18
N ALA A 253 10.80 7.06 -6.95
CA ALA A 253 11.72 6.34 -7.83
C ALA A 253 11.61 4.81 -7.75
N VAL A 254 12.07 4.15 -8.81
CA VAL A 254 12.38 2.71 -8.83
C VAL A 254 13.83 2.54 -9.26
N GLY A 255 14.64 1.92 -8.41
CA GLY A 255 16.09 1.99 -8.47
C GLY A 255 16.59 3.43 -8.47
N SER A 256 17.36 3.80 -9.49
CA SER A 256 17.82 5.18 -9.68
C SER A 256 16.94 6.00 -10.61
N ALA A 257 15.87 5.44 -11.17
CA ALA A 257 15.01 6.12 -12.13
C ALA A 257 13.82 6.78 -11.43
N PRO A 258 13.57 8.09 -11.62
CA PRO A 258 12.39 8.75 -11.07
C PRO A 258 11.11 8.17 -11.68
N VAL A 259 10.02 8.22 -10.91
CA VAL A 259 8.66 7.90 -11.38
C VAL A 259 7.74 9.08 -11.10
N GLY A 260 6.63 9.15 -11.82
CA GLY A 260 5.72 10.29 -11.85
C GLY A 260 5.30 10.67 -13.27
N THR A 261 4.60 11.81 -13.39
CA THR A 261 4.06 12.29 -14.65
C THR A 261 5.17 12.63 -15.64
N GLY A 262 5.15 12.00 -16.81
CA GLY A 262 6.14 12.22 -17.86
C GLY A 262 7.44 11.41 -17.70
N GLU A 263 7.63 10.74 -16.56
CA GLU A 263 8.83 9.94 -16.32
C GLU A 263 8.77 8.57 -17.01
N PRO A 264 9.87 8.13 -17.66
CA PRO A 264 9.86 6.92 -18.48
C PRO A 264 9.72 5.62 -17.66
N ALA A 265 10.16 5.62 -16.40
CA ALA A 265 10.07 4.45 -15.53
C ALA A 265 8.64 4.22 -14.98
N THR A 266 7.76 5.22 -15.08
CA THR A 266 6.37 5.14 -14.60
C THR A 266 5.55 4.07 -15.32
N ALA A 267 5.67 3.99 -16.65
CA ALA A 267 4.87 3.02 -17.42
C ALA A 267 5.25 1.56 -17.09
N PRO A 268 6.53 1.15 -17.07
CA PRO A 268 6.93 -0.18 -16.60
C PRO A 268 6.47 -0.49 -15.17
N LEU A 269 6.61 0.46 -14.24
CA LEU A 269 6.13 0.30 -12.86
C LEU A 269 4.63 0.03 -12.84
N ARG A 270 3.84 0.84 -13.56
CA ARG A 270 2.37 0.69 -13.60
C ARG A 270 1.97 -0.66 -14.19
N THR A 271 2.59 -1.08 -15.29
CA THR A 271 2.34 -2.42 -15.88
C THR A 271 2.67 -3.54 -14.90
N TRP A 272 3.74 -3.40 -14.10
CA TRP A 272 4.07 -4.39 -13.07
C TRP A 272 3.05 -4.41 -11.92
N LEU A 273 2.56 -3.25 -11.49
CA LEU A 273 1.54 -3.12 -10.44
C LEU A 273 0.18 -3.68 -10.88
N GLU A 274 -0.24 -3.40 -12.12
CA GLU A 274 -1.46 -3.94 -12.74
C GLU A 274 -1.42 -5.47 -12.88
N ALA A 275 -0.22 -6.06 -12.96
CA ALA A 275 -0.03 -7.51 -13.07
C ALA A 275 -0.04 -8.25 -11.72
N GLN A 276 -0.13 -7.52 -10.59
CA GLN A 276 -0.23 -8.16 -9.28
C GLN A 276 -1.58 -8.84 -9.11
N LEU A 277 -1.60 -9.96 -8.37
CA LEU A 277 -2.81 -10.68 -8.03
C LEU A 277 -3.23 -10.38 -6.58
N PRO A 278 -4.52 -10.51 -6.22
CA PRO A 278 -4.95 -10.44 -4.83
C PRO A 278 -4.16 -11.42 -3.93
N PRO A 279 -3.81 -11.04 -2.68
CA PRO A 279 -4.12 -9.77 -2.01
C PRO A 279 -3.09 -8.65 -2.27
N PHE A 280 -2.13 -8.85 -3.17
CA PHE A 280 -1.02 -7.93 -3.40
C PHE A 280 -1.31 -6.84 -4.44
N ALA A 281 -2.38 -6.97 -5.23
CA ALA A 281 -2.84 -5.91 -6.13
C ALA A 281 -3.28 -4.67 -5.33
N PRO A 282 -2.66 -3.48 -5.53
CA PRO A 282 -3.14 -2.24 -4.92
C PRO A 282 -4.56 -1.92 -5.39
N ASP A 283 -5.36 -1.33 -4.51
CA ASP A 283 -6.73 -0.93 -4.84
C ASP A 283 -6.76 0.36 -5.68
N HIS A 284 -5.76 1.23 -5.50
CA HIS A 284 -5.59 2.45 -6.30
C HIS A 284 -4.12 2.71 -6.62
N VAL A 285 -3.88 3.13 -7.86
CA VAL A 285 -2.58 3.55 -8.37
C VAL A 285 -2.76 4.89 -9.08
N GLU A 286 -2.25 5.95 -8.48
CA GLU A 286 -2.30 7.31 -9.04
C GLU A 286 -0.91 7.75 -9.50
N VAL A 287 -0.83 8.36 -10.69
CA VAL A 287 0.40 8.99 -11.16
C VAL A 287 0.26 10.49 -10.94
N THR A 288 1.15 11.06 -10.11
CA THR A 288 1.17 12.49 -9.78
C THR A 288 2.44 13.14 -10.36
N GLY A 289 2.63 14.44 -10.14
CA GLY A 289 3.90 15.11 -10.47
C GLY A 289 5.06 14.67 -9.57
N ASP A 290 4.75 14.30 -8.33
CA ASP A 290 5.74 13.97 -7.30
C ASP A 290 6.09 12.48 -7.24
N GLY A 291 5.34 11.63 -7.94
CA GLY A 291 5.57 10.19 -7.91
C GLY A 291 4.38 9.34 -8.37
N VAL A 292 4.38 8.10 -7.90
CA VAL A 292 3.26 7.15 -8.03
C VAL A 292 2.72 6.83 -6.64
N LEU A 293 1.49 7.24 -6.38
CA LEU A 293 0.77 6.95 -5.14
C LEU A 293 0.09 5.59 -5.25
N LEU A 294 0.45 4.67 -4.36
CA LEU A 294 -0.17 3.36 -4.22
C LEU A 294 -0.98 3.36 -2.93
N SER A 295 -2.19 2.81 -2.96
CA SER A 295 -2.98 2.63 -1.73
C SER A 295 -3.79 1.35 -1.74
N TYR A 296 -4.05 0.87 -0.53
CA TYR A 296 -4.97 -0.23 -0.28
C TYR A 296 -6.16 0.26 0.54
N ARG A 297 -7.36 -0.19 0.16
CA ARG A 297 -8.57 -0.05 0.94
C ARG A 297 -8.45 -0.82 2.25
N TYR A 298 -9.23 -0.41 3.24
CA TYR A 298 -9.21 -0.99 4.57
C TYR A 298 -9.49 -2.50 4.52
N ALA A 299 -8.71 -3.26 5.30
CA ALA A 299 -8.97 -4.66 5.62
C ALA A 299 -8.86 -4.84 7.13
N SER A 300 -9.80 -5.58 7.73
CA SER A 300 -9.79 -5.83 9.18
C SER A 300 -8.56 -6.61 9.63
N ASP A 301 -8.11 -7.59 8.84
CA ASP A 301 -6.97 -8.45 9.12
C ASP A 301 -6.05 -8.61 7.89
N PRO A 302 -5.23 -7.59 7.56
CA PRO A 302 -4.35 -7.65 6.38
C PRO A 302 -3.26 -8.72 6.52
N ASP A 303 -2.86 -9.09 7.74
CA ASP A 303 -1.86 -10.12 7.97
C ASP A 303 -2.39 -11.52 7.67
N ALA A 304 -3.64 -11.80 8.04
CA ALA A 304 -4.29 -13.06 7.69
C ALA A 304 -4.41 -13.22 6.17
N LEU A 305 -4.80 -12.16 5.45
CA LEU A 305 -4.91 -12.18 3.98
C LEU A 305 -3.58 -12.60 3.32
N VAL A 306 -2.46 -12.04 3.78
CA VAL A 306 -1.14 -12.38 3.24
C VAL A 306 -0.68 -13.77 3.67
N ALA A 307 -0.99 -14.18 4.91
CA ALA A 307 -0.62 -15.49 5.44
C ALA A 307 -1.33 -16.64 4.71
N GLU A 308 -2.57 -16.48 4.26
CA GLU A 308 -3.34 -17.51 3.54
C GLU A 308 -2.75 -17.85 2.16
N VAL A 309 -2.07 -16.90 1.52
CA VAL A 309 -1.48 -17.06 0.17
C VAL A 309 0.01 -17.45 0.24
N SER A 310 0.63 -17.28 1.41
CA SER A 310 2.02 -17.66 1.65
C SER A 310 2.11 -19.16 2.00
N PRO A 311 2.85 -19.98 1.23
CA PRO A 311 2.94 -21.42 1.44
C PRO A 311 3.69 -21.84 2.72
#